data_AF-A0A1H2UH92-F1
#
_entry.id   AF-A0A1H2UH92-F1
#
_cell.length_a   1.000
_cell.length_b   1.000
_cell.length_c   1.000
_cell.angle_alpha   90.00
_cell.angle_beta   90.00
_cell.angle_gamma   90.00
#
_symmetry.space_group_name_H-M   'P 1'
#
loop_
_entity.id
_entity.type
_entity.pdbx_description
1 polymer ?
#
loop_
_entity_poly.entity_id
_entity_poly.type
_entity_poly.pdbx_seq_one_letter_code
_entity_poly.pdbx_strand_id
1 'polypeptide(L)'
;MQHTKESIKEMIIGTGILQVTTRDGEDFAIVDGYPDIDRCLYMIAEALAPESIQEYRDFHDPINNHQLIQGDRLVTYGSLAYAGCAVPEVLEVALEKAGIEDIWFENIVMEYGFSDQYCLCGGCSKPICHFPSSGSPDTHYHNNGEVVCVDCFKSNGLKDEYLETCINNPRNAVQFGLVSFDELYAEGFEKHHQSPYHNGLHKGMNDVPEEVLKKLNEEGFDEVLFTLDENTSFHMTFSAWVRRKESIEGKAVISPELRDEIIETASRELILYDVYEGVLNDSFILYGAKKIAIEGINPTEYIVLHNKYVNVWTSETELIATNDIQIVNSYKELFGEGEEQ
;
A
#
# COMPACT_ATOMS: atom_id res chain seq x y z
N MET A 1 8.94 -51.87 0.15
CA MET A 1 8.00 -51.00 -0.60
C MET A 1 8.87 -50.08 -1.43
N GLN A 2 8.63 -49.90 -2.73
CA GLN A 2 9.47 -48.99 -3.52
C GLN A 2 9.02 -47.56 -3.19
N HIS A 3 9.89 -46.79 -2.54
CA HIS A 3 9.63 -45.39 -2.24
C HIS A 3 9.83 -44.58 -3.52
N THR A 4 8.80 -43.83 -3.92
CA THR A 4 8.90 -42.79 -4.95
C THR A 4 9.17 -41.44 -4.27
N LYS A 5 9.67 -40.46 -5.03
CA LYS A 5 9.78 -39.07 -4.57
C LYS A 5 8.46 -38.55 -4.00
N GLU A 6 7.35 -38.83 -4.66
CA GLU A 6 6.01 -38.45 -4.19
C GLU A 6 5.68 -39.10 -2.84
N SER A 7 5.97 -40.39 -2.66
CA SER A 7 5.71 -41.06 -1.38
C SER A 7 6.56 -40.52 -0.22
N ILE A 8 7.77 -40.05 -0.51
CA ILE A 8 8.64 -39.40 0.49
C ILE A 8 8.07 -38.04 0.86
N LYS A 9 7.67 -37.25 -0.13
CA LYS A 9 7.04 -35.95 0.08
C LYS A 9 5.77 -36.07 0.91
N GLU A 10 4.85 -36.98 0.56
CA GLU A 10 3.63 -37.26 1.33
C GLU A 10 3.93 -37.71 2.76
N MET A 11 4.95 -38.56 2.94
CA MET A 11 5.40 -38.98 4.27
C MET A 11 5.85 -37.78 5.11
N ILE A 12 6.68 -36.90 4.56
CA ILE A 12 7.18 -35.71 5.27
C ILE A 12 6.05 -34.73 5.58
N ILE A 13 5.14 -34.47 4.64
CA ILE A 13 3.96 -33.62 4.87
C ILE A 13 3.12 -34.19 6.03
N GLY A 14 2.91 -35.51 6.07
CA GLY A 14 2.11 -36.18 7.10
C GLY A 14 2.68 -36.09 8.52
N THR A 15 3.93 -35.68 8.69
CA THR A 15 4.57 -35.52 10.00
C THR A 15 4.15 -34.27 10.75
N GLY A 16 3.72 -33.22 10.02
CA GLY A 16 3.50 -31.89 10.57
C GLY A 16 4.77 -31.16 11.03
N ILE A 17 5.97 -31.64 10.68
CA ILE A 17 7.23 -30.95 10.96
C ILE A 17 7.32 -29.64 10.17
N LEU A 18 6.90 -29.67 8.91
CA LEU A 18 6.95 -28.53 7.99
C LEU A 18 5.57 -27.87 7.91
N GLN A 19 5.52 -26.53 7.93
CA GLN A 19 4.33 -25.79 7.55
C GLN A 19 4.26 -25.72 6.03
N VAL A 20 3.34 -26.47 5.42
CA VAL A 20 3.23 -26.56 3.96
C VAL A 20 2.09 -25.68 3.45
N THR A 21 2.37 -24.93 2.39
CA THR A 21 1.45 -24.09 1.63
C THR A 21 1.71 -24.24 0.13
N THR A 22 1.07 -23.43 -0.71
CA THR A 22 1.27 -23.41 -2.16
C THR A 22 1.86 -22.08 -2.63
N ARG A 23 2.90 -22.14 -3.47
CA ARG A 23 3.50 -21.00 -4.16
C ARG A 23 3.55 -21.33 -5.66
N ASP A 24 3.01 -20.44 -6.50
CA ASP A 24 2.97 -20.63 -7.96
C ASP A 24 2.38 -21.96 -8.45
N GLY A 25 1.48 -22.56 -7.64
CA GLY A 25 0.81 -23.82 -7.94
C GLY A 25 1.54 -25.07 -7.44
N GLU A 26 2.73 -24.91 -6.84
CA GLU A 26 3.54 -26.00 -6.29
C GLU A 26 3.56 -25.93 -4.76
N ASP A 27 3.83 -27.07 -4.11
CA ASP A 27 3.99 -27.12 -2.65
C ASP A 27 5.24 -26.36 -2.20
N PHE A 28 5.11 -25.59 -1.12
CA PHE A 28 6.16 -24.77 -0.54
C PHE A 28 6.17 -24.94 0.98
N ALA A 29 7.33 -25.23 1.55
CA ALA A 29 7.50 -25.37 3.00
C ALA A 29 8.03 -24.09 3.64
N ILE A 30 7.44 -23.68 4.75
CA ILE A 30 8.04 -22.74 5.69
C ILE A 30 8.68 -23.55 6.82
N VAL A 31 9.97 -23.30 7.07
CA VAL A 31 10.78 -24.02 8.07
C VAL A 31 11.33 -23.05 9.12
N ASP A 32 11.32 -23.43 10.40
CA ASP A 32 11.84 -22.54 11.45
C ASP A 32 13.36 -22.50 11.48
N GLY A 33 14.00 -23.54 10.93
CA GLY A 33 15.43 -23.57 10.75
C GLY A 33 15.92 -24.90 10.22
N TYR A 34 17.24 -24.99 10.10
CA TYR A 34 17.95 -26.22 9.72
C TYR A 34 17.59 -27.46 10.56
N PRO A 35 17.24 -27.39 11.87
CA PRO A 35 16.79 -28.56 12.61
C PRO A 35 15.54 -29.24 12.04
N ASP A 36 14.62 -28.50 11.41
CA ASP A 36 13.43 -29.10 10.81
C ASP A 36 13.76 -29.84 9.52
N ILE A 37 14.67 -29.27 8.72
CA ILE A 37 15.24 -29.93 7.54
C ILE A 37 15.97 -31.22 7.95
N ASP A 38 16.82 -31.16 8.98
CA ASP A 38 17.56 -32.32 9.49
C ASP A 38 16.63 -33.42 9.99
N ARG A 39 15.55 -33.08 10.71
CA ARG A 39 14.53 -34.06 11.11
C ARG A 39 13.88 -34.73 9.90
N CYS A 40 13.58 -33.97 8.85
CA CYS A 40 13.03 -34.54 7.62
C CYS A 40 14.02 -35.49 6.95
N LEU A 41 15.30 -35.10 6.84
CA LEU A 41 16.36 -35.93 6.27
C LEU A 41 16.59 -37.21 7.08
N TYR A 42 16.57 -37.12 8.42
CA TYR A 42 16.62 -38.28 9.30
C TYR A 42 15.47 -39.26 9.03
N MET A 43 14.24 -38.75 8.86
CA MET A 43 13.09 -39.61 8.55
C MET A 43 13.18 -40.25 7.16
N ILE A 44 13.72 -39.54 6.17
CA ILE A 44 14.01 -40.09 4.85
C ILE A 44 15.06 -41.20 4.98
N ALA A 45 16.14 -40.98 5.73
CA ALA A 45 17.17 -41.97 6.00
C ALA A 45 16.59 -43.21 6.69
N GLU A 46 15.71 -43.04 7.68
CA GLU A 46 15.08 -44.14 8.42
C GLU A 46 14.16 -44.99 7.52
N ALA A 47 13.47 -44.34 6.58
CA ALA A 47 12.60 -45.01 5.62
C ALA A 47 13.37 -45.73 4.50
N LEU A 48 14.43 -45.11 3.97
CA LEU A 48 15.14 -45.60 2.78
C LEU A 48 16.32 -46.51 3.09
N ALA A 49 17.06 -46.24 4.17
CA ALA A 49 18.26 -46.97 4.57
C ALA A 49 18.35 -47.07 6.11
N PRO A 50 17.44 -47.84 6.74
CA PRO A 50 17.43 -48.00 8.20
C PRO A 50 18.75 -48.54 8.76
N GLU A 51 19.53 -49.29 7.97
CA GLU A 51 20.87 -49.76 8.33
C GLU A 51 21.89 -48.62 8.50
N SER A 52 21.69 -47.50 7.80
CA SER A 52 22.57 -46.33 7.80
C SER A 52 22.17 -45.29 8.85
N ILE A 53 21.09 -45.49 9.61
CA ILE A 53 20.65 -44.53 10.64
C ILE A 53 21.67 -44.33 11.74
N GLN A 54 22.40 -45.38 12.13
CA GLN A 54 23.44 -45.20 13.15
C GLN A 54 24.57 -44.31 12.62
N GLU A 55 24.98 -44.51 11.37
CA GLU A 55 25.98 -43.68 10.70
C GLU A 55 25.49 -42.22 10.53
N TYR A 56 24.22 -42.02 10.17
CA TYR A 56 23.60 -40.70 10.14
C TYR A 56 23.63 -40.01 11.53
N ARG A 57 23.31 -40.74 12.60
CA ARG A 57 23.36 -40.21 13.97
C ARG A 57 24.79 -39.89 14.41
N ASP A 58 25.74 -40.76 14.07
CA ASP A 58 27.15 -40.57 14.38
C ASP A 58 27.72 -39.35 13.62
N PHE A 59 27.22 -39.11 12.40
CA PHE A 59 27.52 -37.91 11.60
C PHE A 59 26.98 -36.63 12.27
N HIS A 60 25.82 -36.68 12.91
CA HIS A 60 25.15 -35.54 13.58
C HIS A 60 25.46 -35.40 15.09
N ASP A 61 26.53 -36.02 15.60
CA ASP A 61 26.90 -35.93 17.02
C ASP A 61 27.14 -34.47 17.46
N PRO A 62 26.38 -33.94 18.45
CA PRO A 62 26.53 -32.59 18.97
C PRO A 62 27.94 -32.27 19.49
N ILE A 63 28.72 -33.29 19.87
CA ILE A 63 30.08 -33.15 20.39
C ILE A 63 31.06 -32.79 19.25
N ASN A 64 30.79 -33.24 18.02
CA ASN A 64 31.67 -33.06 16.87
C ASN A 64 31.32 -31.83 16.02
N ASN A 65 30.24 -31.09 16.36
CA ASN A 65 29.90 -29.80 15.76
C ASN A 65 29.60 -29.85 14.24
N HIS A 66 29.17 -31.01 13.71
CA HIS A 66 28.81 -31.15 12.30
C HIS A 66 27.33 -30.81 12.13
N GLN A 67 27.10 -29.69 11.45
CA GLN A 67 25.80 -29.17 11.05
C GLN A 67 25.60 -29.51 9.55
N LEU A 68 24.39 -29.36 9.02
CA LEU A 68 24.07 -29.61 7.60
C LEU A 68 25.12 -28.97 6.66
N ILE A 69 25.26 -29.45 5.43
CA ILE A 69 26.24 -28.90 4.47
C ILE A 69 25.48 -28.18 3.34
N GLN A 70 25.93 -26.99 2.99
CA GLN A 70 25.40 -26.19 1.88
C GLN A 70 26.54 -25.92 0.91
N GLY A 71 26.51 -26.58 -0.25
CA GLY A 71 27.62 -26.55 -1.20
C GLY A 71 28.89 -27.16 -0.61
N ASP A 72 29.98 -26.39 -0.52
CA ASP A 72 31.25 -26.77 0.09
C ASP A 72 31.42 -26.26 1.53
N ARG A 73 30.36 -25.73 2.16
CA ARG A 73 30.42 -25.07 3.46
C ARG A 73 29.57 -25.76 4.51
N LEU A 74 30.11 -25.79 5.73
CA LEU A 74 29.37 -26.13 6.95
C LEU A 74 28.25 -25.09 7.16
N VAL A 75 27.01 -25.54 7.26
CA VAL A 75 25.84 -24.71 7.54
C VAL A 75 25.80 -24.42 9.03
N THR A 76 26.19 -23.22 9.42
CA THR A 76 25.95 -22.76 10.79
C THR A 76 24.59 -22.09 10.93
N TYR A 77 24.12 -22.00 12.18
CA TYR A 77 22.93 -21.21 12.53
C TYR A 77 23.10 -19.78 12.00
N GLY A 78 22.28 -19.37 11.03
CA GLY A 78 22.39 -18.09 10.33
C GLY A 78 22.95 -18.14 8.91
N SER A 79 23.25 -19.32 8.35
CA SER A 79 23.62 -19.46 6.93
C SER A 79 22.40 -19.23 6.04
N LEU A 80 22.50 -18.30 5.10
CA LEU A 80 21.47 -18.03 4.10
C LEU A 80 21.33 -19.23 3.14
N ALA A 81 20.10 -19.61 2.76
CA ALA A 81 19.82 -20.63 1.75
C ALA A 81 20.21 -20.17 0.32
N TYR A 82 21.46 -19.75 0.08
CA TYR A 82 21.90 -19.24 -1.22
C TYR A 82 22.10 -20.34 -2.28
N ALA A 83 22.23 -21.60 -1.87
CA ALA A 83 22.54 -22.72 -2.75
C ALA A 83 21.80 -24.02 -2.41
N GLY A 84 20.58 -23.93 -1.86
CA GLY A 84 19.82 -25.11 -1.45
C GLY A 84 20.38 -25.80 -0.20
N CYS A 85 19.83 -26.96 0.14
CA CYS A 85 20.34 -27.83 1.20
C CYS A 85 20.73 -29.19 0.61
N ALA A 86 22.02 -29.49 0.53
CA ALA A 86 22.48 -30.80 0.07
C ALA A 86 22.21 -31.84 1.16
N VAL A 87 21.85 -33.06 0.75
CA VAL A 87 21.73 -34.19 1.67
C VAL A 87 23.11 -34.71 2.07
N PRO A 88 23.27 -35.28 3.27
CA PRO A 88 24.51 -35.95 3.67
C PRO A 88 24.85 -37.13 2.74
N GLU A 89 26.15 -37.39 2.53
CA GLU A 89 26.66 -38.48 1.65
C GLU A 89 26.05 -39.86 2.00
N VAL A 90 25.85 -40.11 3.30
CA VAL A 90 25.20 -41.35 3.79
C VAL A 90 23.77 -41.53 3.24
N LEU A 91 23.07 -40.43 2.98
CA LEU A 91 21.73 -40.42 2.41
C LEU A 91 21.74 -40.46 0.88
N GLU A 92 22.79 -39.94 0.22
CA GLU A 92 22.94 -39.99 -1.25
C GLU A 92 22.89 -41.44 -1.75
N VAL A 93 23.64 -42.34 -1.11
CA VAL A 93 23.66 -43.77 -1.47
C VAL A 93 22.29 -44.44 -1.29
N ALA A 94 21.54 -44.02 -0.26
CA ALA A 94 20.21 -44.53 0.01
C ALA A 94 19.19 -44.05 -1.03
N LEU A 95 19.27 -42.78 -1.41
CA LEU A 95 18.45 -42.17 -2.46
C LEU A 95 18.74 -42.82 -3.82
N GLU A 96 20.00 -43.01 -4.18
CA GLU A 96 20.40 -43.67 -5.43
C GLU A 96 19.84 -45.10 -5.51
N LYS A 97 19.94 -45.88 -4.43
CA LYS A 97 19.34 -47.23 -4.35
C LYS A 97 17.81 -47.20 -4.47
N ALA A 98 17.16 -46.13 -4.02
CA ALA A 98 15.72 -45.92 -4.19
C ALA A 98 15.34 -45.43 -5.60
N GLY A 99 16.33 -45.14 -6.46
CA GLY A 99 16.12 -44.60 -7.81
C GLY A 99 15.85 -43.09 -7.82
N ILE A 100 16.34 -42.36 -6.81
CA ILE A 100 16.25 -40.91 -6.69
C ILE A 100 17.66 -40.34 -6.90
N GLU A 101 17.87 -39.66 -8.02
CA GLU A 101 19.18 -39.12 -8.43
C GLU A 101 19.43 -37.69 -7.90
N ASP A 102 18.47 -37.12 -7.16
CA ASP A 102 18.57 -35.78 -6.59
C ASP A 102 19.25 -35.80 -5.22
N ILE A 103 20.17 -34.85 -5.01
CA ILE A 103 20.90 -34.67 -3.75
C ILE A 103 20.47 -33.40 -2.98
N TRP A 104 19.52 -32.65 -3.53
CA TRP A 104 19.04 -31.40 -2.94
C TRP A 104 17.72 -31.63 -2.22
N PHE A 105 17.62 -31.19 -0.97
CA PHE A 105 16.40 -31.32 -0.15
C PHE A 105 15.17 -30.79 -0.89
N GLU A 106 15.29 -29.63 -1.54
CA GLU A 106 14.21 -29.02 -2.31
C GLU A 106 13.76 -29.86 -3.52
N ASN A 107 14.68 -30.64 -4.09
CA ASN A 107 14.38 -31.56 -5.17
C ASN A 107 13.88 -32.91 -4.65
N ILE A 108 14.07 -33.25 -3.38
CA ILE A 108 13.58 -34.52 -2.81
C ILE A 108 12.20 -34.32 -2.20
N VAL A 109 12.02 -33.22 -1.47
CA VAL A 109 10.81 -32.93 -0.69
C VAL A 109 9.98 -31.85 -1.40
N MET A 110 10.39 -30.58 -1.31
CA MET A 110 9.75 -29.42 -1.95
C MET A 110 10.57 -28.15 -1.76
N GLU A 111 10.28 -27.10 -2.53
CA GLU A 111 10.83 -25.77 -2.30
C GLU A 111 10.51 -25.28 -0.88
N TYR A 112 11.43 -24.52 -0.27
CA TYR A 112 11.26 -24.05 1.09
C TYR A 112 11.80 -22.62 1.31
N GLY A 113 11.32 -22.00 2.39
CA GLY A 113 11.83 -20.74 2.91
C GLY A 113 11.86 -20.74 4.44
N PHE A 114 12.73 -19.93 5.04
CA PHE A 114 12.79 -19.81 6.50
C PHE A 114 11.69 -18.92 7.06
N SER A 115 11.17 -19.23 8.25
CA SER A 115 10.07 -18.49 8.88
C SER A 115 10.45 -17.07 9.33
N ASP A 116 11.74 -16.73 9.39
CA ASP A 116 12.21 -15.35 9.59
C ASP A 116 12.19 -14.52 8.30
N GLN A 117 12.08 -15.18 7.14
CA GLN A 117 11.99 -14.56 5.82
C GLN A 117 10.59 -14.68 5.20
N TYR A 118 9.86 -15.72 5.54
CA TYR A 118 8.55 -16.05 4.98
C TYR A 118 7.49 -16.13 6.06
N CYS A 119 6.32 -15.53 5.82
CA CYS A 119 5.11 -15.75 6.61
C CYS A 119 3.94 -16.14 5.71
N LEU A 120 2.81 -16.53 6.32
CA LEU A 120 1.58 -16.79 5.58
C LEU A 120 0.69 -15.56 5.54
N CYS A 121 0.11 -15.30 4.38
CA CYS A 121 -0.98 -14.32 4.23
C CYS A 121 -2.18 -14.72 5.09
N GLY A 122 -2.68 -13.81 5.95
CA GLY A 122 -3.87 -14.04 6.77
C GLY A 122 -5.15 -14.28 5.95
N GLY A 123 -5.21 -13.78 4.71
CA GLY A 123 -6.39 -13.92 3.84
C GLY A 123 -6.42 -15.19 2.98
N CYS A 124 -5.30 -15.55 2.34
CA CYS A 124 -5.24 -16.67 1.39
C CYS A 124 -4.24 -17.77 1.74
N SER A 125 -3.53 -17.63 2.87
CA SER A 125 -2.50 -18.56 3.33
C SER A 125 -1.34 -18.81 2.36
N LYS A 126 -1.23 -18.04 1.27
CA LYS A 126 -0.04 -18.05 0.40
C LYS A 126 1.17 -17.48 1.13
N PRO A 127 2.39 -17.95 0.84
CA PRO A 127 3.59 -17.43 1.46
C PRO A 127 3.89 -16.00 0.98
N ILE A 128 4.43 -15.17 1.87
CA ILE A 128 4.89 -13.78 1.64
C ILE A 128 6.34 -13.70 2.09
N CYS A 129 7.24 -13.21 1.23
CA CYS A 129 8.65 -13.02 1.54
C CYS A 129 8.95 -11.58 2.04
N HIS A 130 9.38 -11.43 3.30
CA HIS A 130 9.75 -10.16 3.91
C HIS A 130 11.14 -9.64 3.48
N PHE A 131 12.06 -10.53 3.10
CA PHE A 131 13.47 -10.18 2.83
C PHE A 131 14.08 -11.04 1.70
N PRO A 132 13.73 -10.81 0.42
CA PRO A 132 14.34 -11.53 -0.67
C PRO A 132 15.79 -11.09 -0.81
N SER A 133 16.65 -12.07 -1.01
CA SER A 133 18.09 -11.90 -1.24
C SER A 133 18.44 -11.06 -2.48
N SER A 134 17.46 -10.80 -3.36
CA SER A 134 17.61 -10.05 -4.62
C SER A 134 17.03 -8.62 -4.61
N GLY A 135 16.62 -8.09 -3.44
CA GLY A 135 16.48 -6.64 -3.26
C GLY A 135 15.11 -6.01 -3.54
N SER A 136 14.02 -6.79 -3.54
CA SER A 136 12.65 -6.22 -3.53
C SER A 136 11.69 -7.15 -2.80
N PRO A 137 11.44 -6.95 -1.49
CA PRO A 137 10.47 -7.75 -0.74
C PRO A 137 9.09 -7.78 -1.37
N ASP A 138 8.39 -8.90 -1.16
CA ASP A 138 6.99 -8.99 -1.54
C ASP A 138 6.28 -7.84 -0.84
N THR A 139 5.57 -7.03 -1.63
CA THR A 139 4.78 -5.95 -1.06
C THR A 139 3.62 -6.56 -0.27
N HIS A 140 3.45 -6.13 0.98
CA HIS A 140 2.43 -6.64 1.87
C HIS A 140 1.89 -5.52 2.77
N TYR A 141 0.70 -5.74 3.30
CA TYR A 141 0.04 -4.82 4.22
C TYR A 141 -0.11 -5.46 5.59
N HIS A 142 0.17 -4.69 6.65
CA HIS A 142 -0.07 -5.11 8.03
C HIS A 142 -1.43 -4.56 8.48
N ASN A 143 -2.40 -5.45 8.73
CA ASN A 143 -3.72 -5.09 9.22
C ASN A 143 -3.96 -5.76 10.58
N ASN A 144 -4.06 -4.98 11.66
CA ASN A 144 -4.44 -5.46 13.00
C ASN A 144 -3.63 -6.67 13.52
N GLY A 145 -2.34 -6.73 13.20
CA GLY A 145 -1.45 -7.81 13.61
C GLY A 145 -1.36 -8.98 12.63
N GLU A 146 -2.13 -8.95 11.55
CA GLU A 146 -2.02 -9.89 10.43
C GLU A 146 -1.25 -9.27 9.27
N VAL A 147 -0.63 -10.13 8.45
CA VAL A 147 0.04 -9.75 7.21
C VAL A 147 -0.80 -10.23 6.03
N VAL A 148 -1.10 -9.35 5.09
CA VAL A 148 -1.87 -9.68 3.89
C VAL A 148 -1.08 -9.37 2.62
N CYS A 149 -1.15 -10.27 1.63
CA CYS A 149 -0.53 -10.08 0.33
C CYS A 149 -1.30 -9.04 -0.51
N VAL A 150 -0.67 -8.54 -1.59
CA VAL A 150 -1.28 -7.56 -2.51
C VAL A 150 -2.63 -8.03 -3.06
N ASP A 151 -2.76 -9.30 -3.42
CA ASP A 151 -4.02 -9.85 -3.96
C ASP A 151 -5.15 -9.76 -2.93
N CYS A 152 -4.88 -10.16 -1.68
CA CYS A 152 -5.84 -10.07 -0.58
C CYS A 152 -6.15 -8.62 -0.21
N PHE A 153 -5.14 -7.75 -0.24
CA PHE A 153 -5.31 -6.31 -0.03
C PHE A 153 -6.30 -5.71 -1.03
N LYS A 154 -6.10 -6.00 -2.32
CA LYS A 154 -6.96 -5.49 -3.40
C LYS A 154 -8.36 -6.10 -3.38
N SER A 155 -8.46 -7.42 -3.19
CA SER A 155 -9.75 -8.14 -3.22
C SER A 155 -10.65 -7.84 -2.02
N ASN A 156 -10.07 -7.53 -0.85
CA ASN A 156 -10.83 -7.21 0.35
C ASN A 156 -11.17 -5.71 0.49
N GLY A 157 -10.82 -4.87 -0.49
CA GLY A 157 -11.15 -3.45 -0.47
C GLY A 157 -10.43 -2.67 0.65
N LEU A 158 -9.23 -3.09 1.04
CA LEU A 158 -8.47 -2.48 2.15
C LEU A 158 -7.77 -1.16 1.77
N LYS A 159 -7.92 -0.72 0.51
CA LYS A 159 -7.25 0.47 -0.03
C LYS A 159 -7.59 1.74 0.75
N ASP A 160 -8.86 1.98 1.02
CA ASP A 160 -9.32 3.24 1.60
C ASP A 160 -8.85 3.38 3.06
N GLU A 161 -9.00 2.30 3.85
CA GLU A 161 -8.46 2.20 5.21
C GLU A 161 -6.95 2.43 5.21
N TYR A 162 -6.22 1.80 4.29
CA TYR A 162 -4.78 1.98 4.16
C TYR A 162 -4.39 3.42 3.86
N LEU A 163 -5.01 4.05 2.85
CA LEU A 163 -4.73 5.43 2.49
C LEU A 163 -5.03 6.38 3.65
N GLU A 164 -6.09 6.16 4.42
CA GLU A 164 -6.41 6.95 5.62
C GLU A 164 -5.28 6.91 6.66
N THR A 165 -4.57 5.78 6.80
CA THR A 165 -3.37 5.69 7.67
C THR A 165 -2.14 6.43 7.14
N CYS A 166 -2.11 6.76 5.85
CA CYS A 166 -1.03 7.47 5.18
C CYS A 166 -1.31 8.98 5.06
N ILE A 167 -2.57 9.41 4.98
CA ILE A 167 -2.95 10.82 4.82
C ILE A 167 -2.42 11.65 5.99
N ASN A 168 -1.71 12.74 5.68
CA ASN A 168 -1.07 13.66 6.61
C ASN A 168 -0.15 12.97 7.63
N ASN A 169 0.39 11.81 7.26
CA ASN A 169 1.29 11.04 8.11
C ASN A 169 2.69 10.98 7.47
N PRO A 170 3.61 11.89 7.85
CA PRO A 170 4.94 11.97 7.24
C PRO A 170 5.84 10.77 7.58
N ARG A 171 5.38 9.88 8.47
CA ARG A 171 6.09 8.66 8.87
C ARG A 171 5.60 7.41 8.16
N ASN A 172 4.57 7.53 7.33
CA ASN A 172 3.97 6.40 6.62
C ASN A 172 3.82 6.71 5.14
N ALA A 173 4.73 6.18 4.32
CA ALA A 173 4.69 6.35 2.88
C ALA A 173 3.77 5.31 2.23
N VAL A 174 3.05 5.73 1.20
CA VAL A 174 2.31 4.84 0.30
C VAL A 174 3.29 3.92 -0.41
N GLN A 175 3.03 2.62 -0.31
CA GLN A 175 3.80 1.57 -0.97
C GLN A 175 3.23 1.36 -2.38
N PHE A 176 4.06 1.60 -3.39
CA PHE A 176 3.65 1.50 -4.80
C PHE A 176 3.08 0.12 -5.18
N GLY A 177 3.55 -0.97 -4.56
CA GLY A 177 3.02 -2.30 -4.80
C GLY A 177 1.61 -2.54 -4.25
N LEU A 178 1.16 -1.74 -3.26
CA LEU A 178 -0.21 -1.77 -2.74
C LEU A 178 -1.13 -0.83 -3.54
N VAL A 179 -0.70 0.41 -3.73
CA VAL A 179 -1.45 1.46 -4.43
C VAL A 179 -0.53 2.13 -5.46
N SER A 180 -0.92 2.00 -6.73
CA SER A 180 -0.20 2.58 -7.87
C SER A 180 -0.46 4.09 -8.00
N PHE A 181 0.36 4.75 -8.81
CA PHE A 181 0.18 6.19 -9.09
C PHE A 181 -1.12 6.48 -9.85
N ASP A 182 -1.52 5.61 -10.78
CA ASP A 182 -2.80 5.75 -11.49
C ASP A 182 -3.99 5.67 -10.51
N GLU A 183 -3.88 4.82 -9.49
CA GLU A 183 -4.87 4.76 -8.41
C GLU A 183 -4.86 6.05 -7.57
N LEU A 184 -3.70 6.62 -7.23
CA LEU A 184 -3.64 7.91 -6.53
C LEU A 184 -4.29 9.05 -7.35
N TYR A 185 -4.04 9.10 -8.66
CA TYR A 185 -4.72 10.05 -9.55
C TYR A 185 -6.23 9.83 -9.60
N ALA A 186 -6.68 8.56 -9.66
CA ALA A 186 -8.10 8.22 -9.62
C ALA A 186 -8.77 8.61 -8.29
N GLU A 187 -8.01 8.61 -7.19
CA GLU A 187 -8.43 9.15 -5.89
C GLU A 187 -8.37 10.69 -5.82
N GLY A 188 -8.00 11.38 -6.90
CA GLY A 188 -7.94 12.85 -6.93
C GLY A 188 -6.71 13.44 -6.23
N PHE A 189 -5.68 12.64 -5.96
CA PHE A 189 -4.38 13.17 -5.58
C PHE A 189 -3.59 13.61 -6.80
N GLU A 190 -2.92 14.74 -6.69
CA GLU A 190 -2.01 15.25 -7.69
C GLU A 190 -0.60 15.26 -7.14
N LYS A 191 0.39 14.91 -7.98
CA LYS A 191 1.78 15.04 -7.57
C LYS A 191 2.13 16.52 -7.44
N HIS A 192 2.53 16.96 -6.24
CA HIS A 192 2.76 18.38 -5.96
C HIS A 192 3.79 18.97 -6.93
N HIS A 193 4.98 18.38 -6.99
CA HIS A 193 6.06 18.78 -7.90
C HIS A 193 6.60 17.57 -8.68
N GLN A 194 7.12 17.81 -9.89
CA GLN A 194 7.73 16.76 -10.72
C GLN A 194 9.05 16.25 -10.13
N SER A 195 9.84 17.15 -9.54
CA SER A 195 11.09 16.78 -8.86
C SER A 195 10.81 16.23 -7.46
N PRO A 196 11.44 15.11 -7.07
CA PRO A 196 11.29 14.57 -5.73
C PRO A 196 12.02 15.43 -4.69
N TYR A 197 11.62 15.26 -3.44
CA TYR A 197 12.35 15.73 -2.27
C TYR A 197 13.51 14.79 -1.95
N HIS A 198 14.56 15.31 -1.33
CA HIS A 198 15.79 14.58 -1.06
C HIS A 198 16.19 14.64 0.41
N ASN A 199 16.48 13.48 1.01
CA ASN A 199 17.02 13.38 2.36
C ASN A 199 18.22 12.43 2.38
N GLY A 200 19.37 12.85 2.90
CA GLY A 200 20.56 12.00 2.91
C GLY A 200 21.84 12.70 3.36
N LEU A 201 22.96 12.03 3.17
CA LEU A 201 24.27 12.50 3.66
C LEU A 201 24.92 13.60 2.79
N HIS A 202 24.39 13.85 1.59
CA HIS A 202 24.96 14.83 0.67
C HIS A 202 24.41 16.24 0.91
N LYS A 203 25.23 17.25 0.60
CA LYS A 203 24.86 18.67 0.76
C LYS A 203 23.61 18.99 -0.07
N GLY A 204 22.58 19.52 0.58
CA GLY A 204 21.30 19.88 -0.03
C GLY A 204 20.24 18.78 0.00
N MET A 205 20.53 17.60 0.57
CA MET A 205 19.55 16.54 0.80
C MET A 205 19.02 16.62 2.23
N ASN A 206 18.26 17.68 2.52
CA ASN A 206 17.79 18.00 3.87
C ASN A 206 16.27 18.21 3.94
N ASP A 207 15.52 17.69 2.97
CA ASP A 207 14.07 17.72 3.02
C ASP A 207 13.57 16.74 4.08
N VAL A 208 12.89 17.25 5.10
CA VAL A 208 12.30 16.45 6.18
C VAL A 208 10.79 16.32 5.93
N PRO A 209 10.22 15.11 5.82
CA PRO A 209 8.80 14.91 5.52
C PRO A 209 7.84 15.71 6.43
N GLU A 210 8.15 15.82 7.72
CA GLU A 210 7.38 16.65 8.67
C GLU A 210 7.37 18.14 8.30
N GLU A 211 8.51 18.68 7.84
CA GLU A 211 8.63 20.09 7.43
C GLU A 211 7.95 20.32 6.07
N VAL A 212 8.07 19.37 5.15
CA VAL A 212 7.37 19.38 3.86
C VAL A 212 5.86 19.38 4.07
N LEU A 213 5.34 18.49 4.93
CA LEU A 213 3.92 18.43 5.27
C LEU A 213 3.43 19.78 5.81
N LYS A 214 4.16 20.35 6.77
CA LYS A 214 3.81 21.65 7.37
C LYS A 214 3.70 22.74 6.30
N LYS A 215 4.68 22.80 5.40
CA LYS A 215 4.71 23.78 4.30
C LYS A 215 3.52 23.59 3.35
N LEU A 216 3.21 22.36 2.97
CA LEU A 216 2.08 22.06 2.08
C LEU A 216 0.74 22.43 2.70
N ASN A 217 0.58 22.22 4.01
CA ASN A 217 -0.61 22.66 4.73
C ASN A 217 -0.72 24.20 4.75
N GLU A 218 0.41 24.92 4.93
CA GLU A 218 0.46 26.39 4.84
C GLU A 218 0.13 26.90 3.42
N GLU A 219 0.37 26.10 2.38
CA GLU A 219 -0.02 26.36 0.98
C GLU A 219 -1.50 26.00 0.68
N GLY A 220 -2.23 25.48 1.68
CA GLY A 220 -3.66 25.20 1.61
C GLY A 220 -4.00 23.83 1.00
N PHE A 221 -3.11 22.86 1.11
CA PHE A 221 -3.44 21.44 0.86
C PHE A 221 -3.90 20.79 2.15
N ASP A 222 -5.07 20.15 2.14
CA ASP A 222 -5.66 19.54 3.34
C ASP A 222 -5.18 18.11 3.57
N GLU A 223 -4.87 17.39 2.48
CA GLU A 223 -4.48 16.00 2.52
C GLU A 223 -3.20 15.79 1.71
N VAL A 224 -2.20 15.27 2.38
CA VAL A 224 -0.88 15.00 1.81
C VAL A 224 -0.52 13.54 2.03
N LEU A 225 -0.16 12.86 0.96
CA LEU A 225 0.42 11.52 0.96
C LEU A 225 1.89 11.60 0.54
N PHE A 226 2.72 10.71 1.07
CA PHE A 226 4.12 10.58 0.66
C PHE A 226 4.35 9.25 -0.03
N THR A 227 5.17 9.21 -1.07
CA THR A 227 5.69 7.96 -1.68
C THR A 227 7.22 7.95 -1.58
N LEU A 228 7.80 6.77 -1.36
CA LEU A 228 9.25 6.59 -1.50
C LEU A 228 9.58 6.32 -2.96
N ASP A 229 10.41 7.16 -3.55
CA ASP A 229 10.84 7.02 -4.95
C ASP A 229 12.16 6.24 -5.02
N GLU A 230 13.08 6.49 -4.07
CA GLU A 230 14.32 5.75 -3.90
C GLU A 230 14.67 5.64 -2.41
N ASN A 231 15.19 4.50 -1.98
CA ASN A 231 15.67 4.29 -0.63
C ASN A 231 16.96 3.47 -0.64
N THR A 232 18.08 4.13 -0.35
CA THR A 232 19.41 3.49 -0.26
C THR A 232 19.98 3.69 1.13
N SER A 233 21.10 3.01 1.42
CA SER A 233 21.81 3.20 2.69
C SER A 233 22.38 4.62 2.91
N PHE A 234 22.42 5.48 1.88
CA PHE A 234 23.06 6.81 1.96
C PHE A 234 22.09 7.98 1.76
N HIS A 235 20.98 7.74 1.08
CA HIS A 235 19.97 8.75 0.79
C HIS A 235 18.64 8.10 0.43
N MET A 236 17.59 8.89 0.59
CA MET A 236 16.25 8.60 0.11
C MET A 236 15.72 9.76 -0.71
N THR A 237 14.86 9.44 -1.67
CA THR A 237 14.05 10.42 -2.39
C THR A 237 12.59 10.07 -2.22
N PHE A 238 11.76 11.09 -2.10
CA PHE A 238 10.33 10.92 -1.86
C PHE A 238 9.52 12.00 -2.56
N SER A 239 8.29 11.66 -2.91
CA SER A 239 7.35 12.56 -3.57
C SER A 239 6.18 12.85 -2.63
N ALA A 240 5.65 14.07 -2.72
CA ALA A 240 4.39 14.44 -2.06
C ALA A 240 3.25 14.47 -3.08
N TRP A 241 2.16 13.82 -2.70
CA TRP A 241 0.90 13.79 -3.42
C TRP A 241 -0.09 14.59 -2.60
N VAL A 242 -0.70 15.58 -3.22
CA VAL A 242 -1.55 16.55 -2.54
C VAL A 242 -2.95 16.45 -3.09
N ARG A 243 -3.91 16.50 -2.19
CA ARG A 243 -5.32 16.68 -2.50
C ARG A 243 -5.79 17.85 -1.65
N ARG A 244 -6.34 18.86 -2.30
CA ARG A 244 -7.20 19.79 -1.57
C ARG A 244 -8.41 18.95 -1.22
N LYS A 245 -8.80 18.90 0.05
CA LYS A 245 -10.08 18.30 0.38
C LYS A 245 -11.06 19.03 -0.52
N GLU A 246 -11.89 18.29 -1.26
CA GLU A 246 -13.03 18.93 -1.90
C GLU A 246 -13.66 19.78 -0.81
N SER A 247 -13.50 21.10 -0.93
CA SER A 247 -14.36 21.99 -0.20
C SER A 247 -15.70 21.58 -0.73
N ILE A 248 -16.46 20.91 0.14
CA ILE A 248 -17.91 20.77 0.01
C ILE A 248 -18.35 22.01 -0.73
N GLU A 249 -19.00 21.82 -1.87
CA GLU A 249 -19.81 22.86 -2.48
C GLU A 249 -20.44 23.66 -1.35
N GLY A 250 -19.91 24.87 -1.17
CA GLY A 250 -20.03 25.54 0.13
C GLY A 250 -21.42 26.10 0.21
N LYS A 251 -22.39 25.32 0.69
CA LYS A 251 -23.74 25.80 0.90
C LYS A 251 -23.82 26.45 2.27
N ALA A 252 -23.93 27.77 2.30
CA ALA A 252 -24.05 28.54 3.53
C ALA A 252 -25.19 29.53 3.43
N VAL A 253 -25.92 29.74 4.53
CA VAL A 253 -26.80 30.90 4.65
C VAL A 253 -25.93 32.09 5.04
N ILE A 254 -25.94 33.14 4.24
CA ILE A 254 -25.13 34.34 4.44
C ILE A 254 -25.99 35.55 4.80
N SER A 255 -25.37 36.54 5.45
CA SER A 255 -26.06 37.79 5.77
C SER A 255 -26.23 38.67 4.52
N PRO A 256 -27.22 39.59 4.50
CA PRO A 256 -27.39 40.54 3.40
C PRO A 256 -26.13 41.39 3.15
N GLU A 257 -25.39 41.74 4.20
CA GLU A 257 -24.17 42.54 4.08
C GLU A 257 -23.07 41.79 3.32
N LEU A 258 -22.85 40.51 3.63
CA LEU A 258 -21.87 39.69 2.92
C LEU A 258 -22.29 39.46 1.47
N ARG A 259 -23.59 39.26 1.21
CA ARG A 259 -24.12 39.16 -0.16
C ARG A 259 -23.79 40.41 -0.97
N ASP A 260 -24.07 41.59 -0.43
CA ASP A 260 -23.86 42.85 -1.11
C ASP A 260 -22.36 43.11 -1.37
N GLU A 261 -21.48 42.74 -0.41
CA GLU A 261 -20.03 42.80 -0.58
C GLU A 261 -19.52 41.90 -1.72
N ILE A 262 -20.08 40.69 -1.87
CA ILE A 262 -19.74 39.77 -2.96
C ILE A 262 -20.12 40.38 -4.32
N ILE A 263 -21.32 40.95 -4.43
CA ILE A 263 -21.82 41.57 -5.67
C ILE A 263 -21.02 42.84 -6.02
N GLU A 264 -20.70 43.67 -5.03
CA GLU A 264 -19.86 44.85 -5.21
C GLU A 264 -18.46 44.45 -5.68
N THR A 265 -17.89 43.41 -5.07
CA THR A 265 -16.57 42.88 -5.46
C THR A 265 -16.61 42.31 -6.88
N ALA A 266 -17.67 41.57 -7.24
CA ALA A 266 -17.84 41.06 -8.60
C ALA A 266 -17.84 42.18 -9.64
N SER A 267 -18.60 43.25 -9.36
CA SER A 267 -18.66 44.45 -10.20
C SER A 267 -17.30 45.15 -10.30
N ARG A 268 -16.58 45.30 -9.17
CA ARG A 268 -15.25 45.93 -9.12
C ARG A 268 -14.20 45.14 -9.90
N GLU A 269 -14.24 43.81 -9.80
CA GLU A 269 -13.27 42.90 -10.44
C GLU A 269 -13.65 42.50 -11.88
N LEU A 270 -14.74 43.07 -12.42
CA LEU A 270 -15.29 42.77 -13.74
C LEU A 270 -15.57 41.28 -13.93
N ILE A 271 -16.13 40.66 -12.90
CA ILE A 271 -16.61 39.27 -12.91
C ILE A 271 -18.00 39.27 -13.53
N LEU A 272 -18.20 38.43 -14.55
CA LEU A 272 -19.49 38.29 -15.22
C LEU A 272 -20.51 37.68 -14.25
N TYR A 273 -21.74 38.19 -14.24
CA TYR A 273 -22.82 37.56 -13.49
C TYR A 273 -24.19 37.71 -14.15
N ASP A 274 -25.04 36.71 -13.95
CA ASP A 274 -26.45 36.76 -14.31
C ASP A 274 -27.28 37.20 -13.09
N VAL A 275 -28.30 38.02 -13.35
CA VAL A 275 -29.29 38.44 -12.35
C VAL A 275 -30.63 37.78 -12.64
N TYR A 276 -31.25 37.22 -11.61
CA TYR A 276 -32.57 36.59 -11.68
C TYR A 276 -33.51 37.26 -10.68
N GLU A 277 -34.58 37.87 -11.20
CA GLU A 277 -35.51 38.66 -10.41
C GLU A 277 -36.22 37.80 -9.35
N GLY A 278 -36.13 38.21 -8.09
CA GLY A 278 -36.75 37.52 -6.96
C GLY A 278 -37.91 38.30 -6.35
N VAL A 279 -38.64 37.67 -5.41
CA VAL A 279 -39.82 38.30 -4.79
C VAL A 279 -39.44 39.44 -3.83
N LEU A 280 -38.36 39.25 -3.06
CA LEU A 280 -37.87 40.24 -2.07
C LEU A 280 -36.46 40.72 -2.37
N ASN A 281 -35.59 39.82 -2.83
CA ASN A 281 -34.27 40.14 -3.35
C ASN A 281 -33.96 39.21 -4.52
N ASP A 282 -33.10 39.66 -5.42
CA ASP A 282 -32.69 38.90 -6.61
C ASP A 282 -31.73 37.76 -6.25
N SER A 283 -31.63 36.80 -7.16
CA SER A 283 -30.62 35.74 -7.12
C SER A 283 -29.55 36.02 -8.17
N PHE A 284 -28.32 35.60 -7.90
CA PHE A 284 -27.17 35.89 -8.75
C PHE A 284 -26.38 34.62 -9.06
N ILE A 285 -25.82 34.55 -10.26
CA ILE A 285 -24.85 33.53 -10.64
C ILE A 285 -23.60 34.23 -11.17
N LEU A 286 -22.48 34.10 -10.46
CA LEU A 286 -21.20 34.71 -10.80
C LEU A 286 -20.31 33.68 -11.50
N TYR A 287 -19.66 34.08 -12.60
CA TYR A 287 -18.78 33.25 -13.42
C TYR A 287 -17.33 33.70 -13.33
N GLY A 288 -16.39 32.77 -13.18
CA GLY A 288 -14.98 33.09 -12.97
C GLY A 288 -14.74 33.70 -11.59
N ALA A 289 -15.47 33.25 -10.57
CA ALA A 289 -15.52 33.83 -9.23
C ALA A 289 -14.25 33.59 -8.37
N LYS A 290 -13.19 33.00 -8.94
CA LYS A 290 -11.93 32.67 -8.25
C LYS A 290 -11.22 33.86 -7.59
N LYS A 291 -11.57 35.09 -7.98
CA LYS A 291 -11.00 36.30 -7.40
C LYS A 291 -11.74 36.79 -6.15
N ILE A 292 -12.90 36.23 -5.85
CA ILE A 292 -13.68 36.59 -4.66
C ILE A 292 -13.21 35.69 -3.52
N ALA A 293 -12.52 36.29 -2.54
CA ALA A 293 -12.12 35.60 -1.33
C ALA A 293 -13.21 35.79 -0.26
N ILE A 294 -13.76 34.69 0.25
CA ILE A 294 -14.76 34.71 1.31
C ILE A 294 -14.20 33.90 2.48
N GLU A 295 -14.24 34.44 3.69
CA GLU A 295 -13.68 33.76 4.86
C GLU A 295 -14.37 32.40 5.07
N GLY A 296 -13.56 31.33 5.15
CA GLY A 296 -14.06 29.96 5.31
C GLY A 296 -14.64 29.31 4.06
N ILE A 297 -14.65 29.99 2.90
CA ILE A 297 -15.08 29.44 1.62
C ILE A 297 -13.92 29.56 0.62
N ASN A 298 -13.51 28.43 0.04
CA ASN A 298 -12.45 28.42 -0.95
C ASN A 298 -12.87 29.17 -2.23
N PRO A 299 -11.93 29.85 -2.91
CA PRO A 299 -12.20 30.44 -4.21
C PRO A 299 -12.62 29.36 -5.22
N THR A 300 -13.72 29.61 -5.93
CA THR A 300 -14.35 28.66 -6.86
C THR A 300 -14.63 29.33 -8.21
N GLU A 301 -14.81 28.52 -9.26
CA GLU A 301 -15.14 29.03 -10.59
C GLU A 301 -16.51 29.70 -10.62
N TYR A 302 -17.46 29.22 -9.82
CA TYR A 302 -18.83 29.72 -9.78
C TYR A 302 -19.30 30.00 -8.35
N ILE A 303 -20.01 31.10 -8.18
CA ILE A 303 -20.75 31.40 -6.94
C ILE A 303 -22.22 31.62 -7.32
N VAL A 304 -23.12 30.87 -6.71
CA VAL A 304 -24.58 31.08 -6.80
C VAL A 304 -25.06 31.71 -5.51
N LEU A 305 -25.73 32.85 -5.61
CA LEU A 305 -26.42 33.50 -4.49
C LEU A 305 -27.91 33.29 -4.70
N HIS A 306 -28.45 32.25 -4.08
CA HIS A 306 -29.86 31.87 -4.20
C HIS A 306 -30.67 32.49 -3.08
N ASN A 307 -31.57 33.40 -3.41
CA ASN A 307 -32.45 34.02 -2.42
C ASN A 307 -33.74 33.22 -2.22
N LYS A 308 -33.92 32.65 -1.02
CA LYS A 308 -35.08 31.85 -0.64
C LYS A 308 -36.11 32.70 0.09
N TYR A 309 -37.33 32.67 -0.40
CA TYR A 309 -38.47 33.26 0.31
C TYR A 309 -38.74 32.50 1.61
N VAL A 310 -38.72 33.21 2.74
CA VAL A 310 -39.11 32.65 4.05
C VAL A 310 -40.53 33.07 4.39
N ASN A 311 -40.83 34.36 4.31
CA ASN A 311 -42.17 34.92 4.49
C ASN A 311 -42.27 36.31 3.84
N VAL A 312 -43.43 36.97 3.96
CA VAL A 312 -43.74 38.25 3.30
C VAL A 312 -42.82 39.42 3.70
N TRP A 313 -42.02 39.29 4.76
CA TRP A 313 -41.11 40.32 5.25
C TRP A 313 -39.63 39.93 5.19
N THR A 314 -39.30 38.66 4.96
CA THR A 314 -37.92 38.16 5.07
C THR A 314 -37.60 37.12 4.01
N SER A 315 -36.38 37.19 3.48
CA SER A 315 -35.76 36.14 2.67
C SER A 315 -34.38 35.78 3.24
N GLU A 316 -33.89 34.60 2.92
CA GLU A 316 -32.56 34.12 3.28
C GLU A 316 -31.73 33.93 2.02
N THR A 317 -30.48 34.41 2.02
CA THR A 317 -29.57 34.19 0.90
C THR A 317 -28.70 32.98 1.19
N GLU A 318 -28.84 31.97 0.35
CA GLU A 318 -28.03 30.77 0.33
C GLU A 318 -26.91 30.96 -0.70
N LEU A 319 -25.67 30.99 -0.23
CA LEU A 319 -24.48 30.96 -1.07
C LEU A 319 -24.15 29.51 -1.40
N ILE A 320 -23.86 29.23 -2.67
CA ILE A 320 -23.30 27.96 -3.15
C ILE A 320 -22.03 28.28 -3.94
N ALA A 321 -20.87 27.91 -3.41
CA ALA A 321 -19.59 27.99 -4.10
C ALA A 321 -19.26 26.65 -4.75
N THR A 322 -19.06 26.59 -6.07
CA THR A 322 -18.83 25.32 -6.78
C THR A 322 -17.92 25.50 -8.00
N ASN A 323 -17.24 24.42 -8.38
CA ASN A 323 -16.52 24.32 -9.66
C ASN A 323 -17.33 23.53 -10.70
N ASP A 324 -18.49 22.98 -10.33
CA ASP A 324 -19.34 22.19 -11.21
C ASP A 324 -20.40 23.05 -11.93
N ILE A 325 -20.25 23.15 -13.24
CA ILE A 325 -21.20 23.87 -14.11
C ILE A 325 -22.59 23.21 -14.15
N GLN A 326 -22.71 21.90 -13.87
CA GLN A 326 -24.01 21.22 -13.85
C GLN A 326 -24.89 21.72 -12.71
N ILE A 327 -24.30 22.02 -11.55
CA ILE A 327 -25.02 22.63 -10.42
C ILE A 327 -25.49 24.01 -10.80
N VAL A 328 -24.61 24.81 -11.41
CA VAL A 328 -24.98 26.15 -11.90
C VAL A 328 -26.16 26.06 -12.87
N ASN A 329 -26.12 25.14 -13.84
CA ASN A 329 -27.21 24.93 -14.80
C ASN A 329 -28.51 24.52 -14.11
N SER A 330 -28.46 23.69 -13.06
CA SER A 330 -29.67 23.34 -12.30
C SER A 330 -30.32 24.55 -11.62
N TYR A 331 -29.52 25.52 -11.17
CA TYR A 331 -30.04 26.77 -10.61
C TYR A 331 -30.54 27.73 -11.69
N LYS A 332 -29.91 27.77 -12.87
CA LYS A 332 -30.45 28.51 -14.02
C LYS A 332 -31.86 28.04 -14.39
N GLU A 333 -32.03 26.72 -14.49
CA GLU A 333 -33.33 26.11 -14.78
C GLU A 333 -34.36 26.42 -13.68
N LEU A 334 -33.91 26.47 -12.41
CA LEU A 334 -34.76 26.83 -11.27
C LEU A 334 -35.18 28.30 -11.29
N PHE A 335 -34.28 29.21 -11.66
CA PHE A 335 -34.53 30.66 -11.63
C PHE A 335 -35.31 31.17 -12.85
N GLY A 336 -35.18 30.52 -14.01
CA GLY A 336 -35.84 30.94 -15.25
C GLY A 336 -34.96 31.80 -16.14
N GLU A 337 -35.56 32.67 -16.97
CA GLU A 337 -34.80 33.59 -17.84
C GLU A 337 -34.21 34.73 -17.00
N GLY A 338 -32.87 34.79 -16.93
CA GLY A 338 -32.14 35.87 -16.27
C GLY A 338 -31.67 36.95 -17.26
N GLU A 339 -31.30 38.12 -16.73
CA GLU A 339 -30.62 39.17 -17.50
C GLU A 339 -29.11 39.10 -17.21
N GLU A 340 -28.29 39.03 -18.27
CA GLU A 340 -26.82 39.05 -18.21
C GLU A 340 -26.34 40.51 -18.04
N GLN A 341 -25.49 40.79 -17.05
CA GLN A 341 -24.99 42.15 -16.73
C GLN A 341 -23.47 42.31 -16.75
#